data_AF-A0A419YAW3-F1
#
_entry.id   AF-A0A419YAW3-F1
#
_cell.length_a   1.000
_cell.length_b   1.000
_cell.length_c   1.000
_cell.angle_alpha   90.00
_cell.angle_beta   90.00
_cell.angle_gamma   90.00
#
_symmetry.space_group_name_H-M   'P 1'
#
loop_
_entity.id
_entity.type
_entity.pdbx_description
1 polymer ?
#
loop_
_entity_poly.entity_id
_entity_poly.type
_entity_poly.pdbx_seq_one_letter_code
_entity_poly.pdbx_strand_id
1 'polypeptide(L)'
;MSHPAQDRPAPDRPAPDRPAQDLPAQDLPAGAGPVPAALAPYALVRSTVLARSAQPAETATVRAALDELRRIEAESEQLRAALGDDLYASRDGHGEEFHRRVVLPLRRDLHNGRPPRPLPPDRLGDLPERLPRLARWLRLGDRRTELLAALATGVPPALAAERAALAAICRDPAFARAVATTSADLLRAVTANGHHPDGAGARSGRRRKEEATVLRHALRATCKTSPLSWFTAVGWVSGEPAPDDAGGPADGPAGATLRELPGAAAQPGDVHRAPISVVRVNRALVGALVVALLDRPRRRLSLPHAMTSAAVIDGGQARYARTRTVFAGGRYLVGREEQLDLAARPELALVASLVEYPELPGPLGTRLAAALGRPVGDPGVQRFLGQLLDAELLVPVEPVHPQHPEPLAALAVWLEQWPQDAELIRRIRRIDAATKAFAATPAADRPRALAELAGDWRHLLADAGRPVPADAAPLTVLSEDVHETPSSGAARFGGSGDRPGETVPHRWRCPAGSERRTGGRWLRVMSRHLQCPAQAFRRRSGLASGGWWRESGLCRGRGSVEWVGRWLWVMPRHRRGPGRAFRGRCRRVARRWAGCWGLVIGRCWLNWGRWPSCSTMGT
;
A
#
# COMPACT_ATOMS: atom_id res chain seq x y z
N MET A 1 -36.60 19.67 52.20
CA MET A 1 -35.27 20.17 51.80
C MET A 1 -34.86 19.41 50.55
N SER A 2 -35.05 20.05 49.39
CA SER A 2 -34.91 19.46 48.06
C SER A 2 -33.51 19.76 47.51
N HIS A 3 -32.78 18.73 47.09
CA HIS A 3 -31.55 18.88 46.32
C HIS A 3 -31.87 18.73 44.81
N PRO A 4 -31.43 19.66 43.95
CA PRO A 4 -31.71 19.58 42.52
C PRO A 4 -30.74 18.62 41.82
N ALA A 5 -31.29 17.85 40.88
CA ALA A 5 -30.53 17.04 39.94
C ALA A 5 -29.83 17.94 38.92
N GLN A 6 -28.52 17.75 38.75
CA GLN A 6 -27.74 18.39 37.69
C GLN A 6 -27.92 17.60 36.39
N ASP A 7 -28.56 18.23 35.41
CA ASP A 7 -28.60 17.78 34.02
C ASP A 7 -27.19 17.73 33.42
N ARG A 8 -26.82 16.57 32.88
CA ARG A 8 -25.65 16.43 32.00
C ARG A 8 -26.08 16.78 30.57
N PRO A 9 -25.34 17.65 29.85
CA PRO A 9 -25.62 17.87 28.44
C PRO A 9 -25.28 16.62 27.62
N ALA A 10 -26.18 16.27 26.69
CA ALA A 10 -25.99 15.19 25.73
C ALA A 10 -24.80 15.51 24.79
N PRO A 11 -24.06 14.49 24.33
CA PRO A 11 -23.01 14.70 23.33
C PRO A 11 -23.65 15.09 21.98
N ASP A 12 -23.20 16.20 21.42
CA ASP A 12 -23.59 16.70 20.11
C ASP A 12 -23.37 15.63 19.03
N ARG A 13 -24.45 15.34 18.29
CA ARG A 13 -24.38 14.55 17.05
C ARG A 13 -23.58 15.35 16.01
N PRO A 14 -22.65 14.74 15.26
CA PRO A 14 -22.05 15.38 14.10
C PRO A 14 -23.13 15.67 13.06
N ALA A 15 -23.11 16.89 12.52
CA ALA A 15 -24.00 17.31 11.44
C ALA A 15 -23.80 16.42 10.21
N PRO A 16 -24.86 16.08 9.45
CA PRO A 16 -24.73 15.33 8.22
C PRO A 16 -23.96 16.14 7.17
N ASP A 17 -23.05 15.46 6.47
CA ASP A 17 -22.27 15.99 5.34
C ASP A 17 -23.19 16.70 4.34
N ARG A 18 -23.03 18.02 4.22
CA ARG A 18 -23.62 18.78 3.11
C ARG A 18 -22.83 18.42 1.84
N PRO A 19 -23.50 18.03 0.74
CA PRO A 19 -22.82 17.88 -0.55
C PRO A 19 -22.19 19.22 -0.96
N ALA A 20 -20.97 19.15 -1.47
CA ALA A 20 -20.24 20.29 -2.00
C ALA A 20 -21.14 21.08 -2.97
N GLN A 21 -21.46 22.31 -2.62
CA GLN A 21 -22.08 23.23 -3.55
C GLN A 21 -21.01 23.61 -4.56
N ASP A 22 -21.23 23.23 -5.82
CA ASP A 22 -20.41 23.64 -6.96
C ASP A 22 -20.35 25.18 -7.00
N LEU A 23 -19.16 25.71 -6.74
CA LEU A 23 -18.86 27.11 -7.02
C LEU A 23 -18.92 27.32 -8.54
N PRO A 24 -19.57 28.40 -9.04
CA PRO A 24 -19.58 28.67 -10.46
C PRO A 24 -18.14 28.85 -10.96
N ALA A 25 -17.79 28.09 -11.99
CA ALA A 25 -16.52 28.20 -12.69
C ALA A 25 -16.35 29.65 -13.14
N GLN A 26 -15.29 30.30 -12.67
CA GLN A 26 -14.89 31.60 -13.19
C GLN A 26 -14.54 31.44 -14.67
N ASP A 27 -15.30 32.12 -15.53
CA ASP A 27 -15.06 32.19 -16.97
C ASP A 27 -13.65 32.74 -17.23
N LEU A 28 -12.75 31.85 -17.64
CA LEU A 28 -11.49 32.22 -18.26
C LEU A 28 -11.79 32.80 -19.65
N PRO A 29 -11.05 33.84 -20.10
CA PRO A 29 -11.30 34.47 -21.40
C PRO A 29 -11.22 33.44 -22.53
N ALA A 30 -12.34 33.25 -23.22
CA ALA A 30 -12.45 32.43 -24.42
C ALA A 30 -11.56 33.04 -25.52
N GLY A 31 -10.45 32.39 -25.85
CA GLY A 31 -9.55 32.87 -26.90
C GLY A 31 -8.25 32.11 -27.10
N ALA A 32 -7.81 31.29 -26.13
CA ALA A 32 -6.69 30.37 -26.35
C ALA A 32 -7.26 29.02 -26.80
N GLY A 33 -7.17 28.72 -28.09
CA GLY A 33 -7.36 27.34 -28.57
C GLY A 33 -6.45 26.37 -27.80
N PRO A 34 -6.80 25.08 -27.70
CA PRO A 34 -6.01 24.12 -26.94
C PRO A 34 -4.58 24.12 -27.48
N VAL A 35 -3.63 24.59 -26.66
CA VAL A 35 -2.21 24.41 -26.92
C VAL A 35 -2.00 22.90 -27.09
N PRO A 36 -1.50 22.42 -28.24
CA PRO A 36 -1.30 20.99 -28.43
C PRO A 36 -0.39 20.49 -27.31
N ALA A 37 -0.93 19.61 -26.47
CA ALA A 37 -0.20 19.02 -25.37
C ALA A 37 0.89 18.11 -25.96
N ALA A 38 2.11 18.63 -26.11
CA ALA A 38 3.26 17.82 -26.44
C ALA A 38 3.55 16.91 -25.24
N LEU A 39 3.44 15.60 -25.43
CA LEU A 39 3.92 14.64 -24.45
C LEU A 39 5.43 14.81 -24.34
N ALA A 40 5.93 14.99 -23.13
CA ALA A 40 7.37 14.99 -22.90
C ALA A 40 7.93 13.63 -23.37
N PRO A 41 9.13 13.59 -24.01
CA PRO A 41 9.71 12.38 -24.58
C PRO A 41 10.28 11.43 -23.51
N TYR A 42 9.66 11.39 -22.33
CA TYR A 42 10.09 10.62 -21.19
C TYR A 42 8.93 9.81 -20.64
N ALA A 43 9.18 8.54 -20.35
CA ALA A 43 8.27 7.70 -19.59
C ALA A 43 8.84 7.42 -18.21
N LEU A 44 7.98 7.48 -17.19
CA LEU A 44 8.30 7.03 -15.84
C LEU A 44 7.95 5.54 -15.73
N VAL A 45 8.97 4.71 -15.53
CA VAL A 45 8.83 3.25 -15.40
C VAL A 45 8.89 2.85 -13.93
N ARG A 46 8.02 1.92 -13.55
CA ARG A 46 8.06 1.27 -12.23
C ARG A 46 8.27 -0.22 -12.45
N SER A 47 9.38 -0.72 -11.97
CA SER A 47 9.78 -2.12 -12.10
C SER A 47 9.80 -2.78 -10.72
N THR A 48 9.53 -4.09 -10.67
CA THR A 48 9.86 -4.87 -9.48
C THR A 48 11.36 -5.04 -9.41
N VAL A 49 11.96 -4.85 -8.24
CA VAL A 49 13.42 -5.03 -8.09
C VAL A 49 13.82 -6.50 -8.30
N LEU A 50 12.93 -7.42 -7.94
CA LEU A 50 13.14 -8.84 -8.15
C LEU A 50 12.45 -9.29 -9.42
N ALA A 51 13.18 -10.06 -10.21
CA ALA A 51 12.60 -10.81 -11.30
C ALA A 51 11.72 -11.93 -10.73
N ARG A 52 10.59 -12.17 -11.40
CA ARG A 52 9.79 -13.37 -11.15
C ARG A 52 10.58 -14.57 -11.71
N SER A 53 10.87 -15.55 -10.86
CA SER A 53 11.50 -16.79 -11.30
C SER A 53 10.64 -17.48 -12.37
N ALA A 54 11.31 -18.10 -13.34
CA ALA A 54 10.64 -18.99 -14.28
C ALA A 54 9.93 -20.12 -13.50
N GLN A 55 8.82 -20.59 -14.04
CA GLN A 55 8.09 -21.71 -13.46
C GLN A 55 8.96 -22.98 -13.50
N PRO A 56 9.13 -23.71 -12.38
CA PRO A 56 9.83 -25.00 -12.38
C PRO A 56 9.13 -26.01 -13.31
N ALA A 57 9.93 -26.87 -13.95
CA ALA A 57 9.43 -27.86 -14.89
C ALA A 57 8.46 -28.86 -14.22
N GLU A 58 8.76 -29.26 -12.98
CA GLU A 58 7.92 -30.16 -12.18
C GLU A 58 6.54 -29.52 -11.92
N THR A 59 6.51 -28.23 -11.59
CA THR A 59 5.25 -27.49 -11.44
C THR A 59 4.49 -27.40 -12.75
N ALA A 60 5.18 -27.16 -13.87
CA ALA A 60 4.55 -27.11 -15.19
C ALA A 60 3.85 -28.43 -15.52
N THR A 61 4.51 -29.56 -15.28
CA THR A 61 3.94 -30.91 -15.45
C THR A 61 2.71 -31.13 -14.56
N VAL A 62 2.78 -30.77 -13.28
CA VAL A 62 1.63 -30.91 -12.36
C VAL A 62 0.46 -30.02 -12.79
N ARG A 63 0.70 -28.78 -13.23
CA ARG A 63 -0.36 -27.90 -13.73
C ARG A 63 -1.02 -28.45 -14.99
N ALA A 64 -0.23 -28.94 -15.94
CA ALA A 64 -0.75 -29.58 -17.14
C ALA A 64 -1.63 -30.80 -16.81
N ALA A 65 -1.21 -31.64 -15.86
CA ALA A 65 -2.00 -32.79 -15.39
C ALA A 65 -3.29 -32.36 -14.68
N LEU A 66 -3.29 -31.27 -13.90
CA LEU A 66 -4.49 -30.71 -13.28
C LEU A 66 -5.47 -30.12 -14.30
N ASP A 67 -4.94 -29.41 -15.30
CA ASP A 67 -5.76 -28.86 -16.40
C ASP A 67 -6.39 -29.96 -17.24
N GLU A 68 -5.64 -31.02 -17.52
CA GLU A 68 -6.15 -32.21 -18.19
C GLU A 68 -7.20 -32.94 -17.36
N LEU A 69 -6.96 -33.12 -16.04
CA LEU A 69 -7.93 -33.72 -15.13
C LEU A 69 -9.26 -32.94 -15.14
N ARG A 70 -9.18 -31.60 -15.05
CA ARG A 70 -10.35 -30.71 -15.13
C ARG A 70 -11.08 -30.88 -16.46
N ARG A 71 -10.35 -31.01 -17.57
CA ARG A 71 -10.93 -31.19 -18.91
C ARG A 71 -11.68 -32.52 -19.01
N ILE A 72 -11.09 -33.63 -18.56
CA ILE A 72 -11.75 -34.94 -18.63
C ILE A 72 -12.92 -35.08 -17.66
N GLU A 73 -12.89 -34.40 -16.51
CA GLU A 73 -14.03 -34.36 -15.59
C GLU A 73 -15.21 -33.62 -16.22
N ALA A 74 -14.96 -32.49 -16.88
CA ALA A 74 -15.98 -31.76 -17.64
C ALA A 74 -16.53 -32.59 -18.82
N GLU A 75 -15.67 -33.33 -19.52
CA GLU A 75 -16.07 -34.20 -20.62
C GLU A 75 -16.92 -35.39 -20.14
N SER A 76 -16.54 -36.02 -19.03
CA SER A 76 -17.28 -37.12 -18.41
C SER A 76 -18.66 -36.68 -17.91
N GLU A 77 -18.75 -35.47 -17.37
CA GLU A 77 -20.02 -34.83 -16.98
C GLU A 77 -20.95 -34.65 -18.19
N GLN A 78 -20.45 -34.13 -19.30
CA GLN A 78 -21.22 -33.88 -20.53
C GLN A 78 -21.76 -35.17 -21.16
N LEU A 79 -21.03 -36.29 -21.02
CA LEU A 79 -21.46 -37.59 -21.56
C LEU A 79 -22.60 -38.24 -20.76
N ARG A 80 -22.82 -37.83 -19.51
CA ARG A 80 -23.62 -38.60 -18.56
C ARG A 80 -25.06 -38.85 -19.00
N ALA A 81 -25.76 -37.81 -19.46
CA ALA A 81 -27.16 -37.92 -19.84
C ALA A 81 -27.33 -38.84 -21.06
N ALA A 82 -26.62 -38.54 -22.16
CA ALA A 82 -26.69 -39.34 -23.39
C ALA A 82 -26.25 -40.79 -23.19
N LEU A 83 -25.24 -41.04 -22.36
CA LEU A 83 -24.83 -42.40 -22.01
C LEU A 83 -25.88 -43.12 -21.13
N GLY A 84 -26.61 -42.39 -20.28
CA GLY A 84 -27.73 -42.93 -19.52
C GLY A 84 -28.84 -43.45 -20.43
N ASP A 85 -29.16 -42.67 -21.47
CA ASP A 85 -30.15 -43.04 -22.50
C ASP A 85 -29.66 -44.21 -23.34
N ASP A 86 -28.40 -44.21 -23.77
CA ASP A 86 -27.77 -45.33 -24.51
C ASP A 86 -27.83 -46.65 -23.71
N LEU A 87 -27.49 -46.60 -22.42
CA LEU A 87 -27.55 -47.77 -21.53
C LEU A 87 -29.00 -48.24 -21.31
N TYR A 88 -29.97 -47.32 -21.28
CA TYR A 88 -31.39 -47.68 -21.19
C TYR A 88 -31.88 -48.36 -22.47
N ALA A 89 -31.57 -47.78 -23.64
CA ALA A 89 -31.94 -48.30 -24.96
C ALA A 89 -31.28 -49.65 -25.29
N SER A 90 -30.13 -49.96 -24.68
CA SER A 90 -29.43 -51.24 -24.91
C SER A 90 -30.16 -52.49 -24.38
N ARG A 91 -31.32 -52.34 -23.72
CA ARG A 91 -32.04 -53.41 -22.99
C ARG A 91 -32.28 -54.67 -23.83
N ASP A 92 -32.62 -54.51 -25.11
CA ASP A 92 -33.00 -55.62 -25.98
C ASP A 92 -31.78 -56.38 -26.55
N GLY A 93 -30.57 -55.84 -26.39
CA GLY A 93 -29.33 -56.39 -26.93
C GLY A 93 -28.59 -57.37 -26.00
N HIS A 94 -29.13 -57.74 -24.83
CA HIS A 94 -28.48 -58.67 -23.90
C HIS A 94 -29.48 -59.42 -23.00
N GLY A 95 -29.06 -60.57 -22.49
CA GLY A 95 -29.85 -61.38 -21.56
C GLY A 95 -30.09 -60.71 -20.20
N GLU A 96 -31.08 -61.20 -19.45
CA GLU A 96 -31.47 -60.63 -18.15
C GLU A 96 -30.35 -60.69 -17.11
N GLU A 97 -29.59 -61.78 -17.07
CA GLU A 97 -28.46 -61.94 -16.15
C GLU A 97 -27.36 -60.89 -16.41
N PHE A 98 -27.01 -60.68 -17.68
CA PHE A 98 -26.03 -59.65 -18.08
C PHE A 98 -26.53 -58.24 -17.73
N HIS A 99 -27.81 -57.97 -17.97
CA HIS A 99 -28.42 -56.69 -17.59
C HIS A 99 -28.28 -56.40 -16.09
N ARG A 100 -28.62 -57.39 -15.24
CA ARG A 100 -28.56 -57.26 -13.78
C ARG A 100 -27.13 -57.14 -13.26
N ARG A 101 -26.18 -57.89 -13.83
CA ARG A 101 -24.79 -57.96 -13.34
C ARG A 101 -23.86 -56.89 -13.88
N VAL A 102 -24.13 -56.34 -15.07
CA VAL A 102 -23.23 -55.42 -15.78
C VAL A 102 -23.89 -54.06 -16.00
N VAL A 103 -25.04 -54.03 -16.70
CA VAL A 103 -25.66 -52.77 -17.13
C VAL A 103 -26.23 -51.96 -15.96
N LEU A 104 -26.95 -52.59 -15.02
CA LEU A 104 -27.52 -51.90 -13.86
C LEU A 104 -26.44 -51.27 -12.95
N PRO A 105 -25.35 -51.98 -12.59
CA PRO A 105 -24.21 -51.36 -11.88
C PRO A 105 -23.59 -50.19 -12.63
N LEU A 106 -23.35 -50.31 -13.95
CA LEU A 106 -22.82 -49.21 -14.76
C LEU A 106 -23.75 -47.99 -14.76
N ARG A 107 -25.06 -48.20 -14.91
CA ARG A 107 -26.06 -47.12 -14.86
C ARG A 107 -26.10 -46.47 -13.49
N ARG A 108 -25.92 -47.24 -12.41
CA ARG A 108 -25.83 -46.73 -11.04
C ARG A 108 -24.56 -45.93 -10.82
N ASP A 109 -23.40 -46.39 -11.29
CA ASP A 109 -22.14 -45.67 -11.17
C ASP A 109 -22.19 -44.35 -11.96
N LEU A 110 -22.69 -44.41 -13.20
CA LEU A 110 -22.92 -43.26 -14.07
C LEU A 110 -23.83 -42.21 -13.40
N HIS A 111 -24.99 -42.62 -12.88
CA HIS A 111 -25.93 -41.72 -12.22
C HIS A 111 -25.36 -41.09 -10.94
N ASN A 112 -24.55 -41.83 -10.19
CA ASN A 112 -23.91 -41.33 -8.97
C ASN A 112 -22.62 -40.52 -9.25
N GLY A 113 -22.25 -40.30 -10.51
CA GLY A 113 -21.00 -39.64 -10.89
C GLY A 113 -19.76 -40.38 -10.39
N ARG A 114 -19.88 -41.69 -10.14
CA ARG A 114 -18.76 -42.52 -9.66
C ARG A 114 -17.97 -43.01 -10.87
N PRO A 115 -16.63 -43.11 -10.76
CA PRO A 115 -15.88 -43.86 -11.74
C PRO A 115 -16.42 -45.30 -11.76
N PRO A 116 -16.59 -45.90 -12.95
CA PRO A 116 -17.01 -47.29 -13.04
C PRO A 116 -16.01 -48.14 -12.25
N ARG A 117 -16.49 -49.07 -11.43
CA ARG A 117 -15.59 -50.06 -10.85
C ARG A 117 -14.87 -50.77 -11.99
N PRO A 118 -13.55 -51.04 -11.87
CA PRO A 118 -12.83 -51.81 -12.88
C PRO A 118 -13.51 -53.18 -13.02
N LEU A 119 -14.23 -53.33 -14.13
CA LEU A 119 -14.76 -54.60 -14.58
C LEU A 119 -13.74 -55.15 -15.57
N PRO A 120 -13.36 -56.43 -15.46
CA PRO A 120 -12.55 -57.07 -16.49
C PRO A 120 -13.21 -56.85 -17.87
N PRO A 121 -12.45 -56.58 -18.95
CA PRO A 121 -12.98 -56.42 -20.30
C PRO A 121 -13.93 -57.56 -20.70
N ASP A 122 -13.57 -58.80 -20.31
CA ASP A 122 -14.35 -60.01 -20.54
C ASP A 122 -15.77 -59.95 -19.95
N ARG A 123 -15.96 -59.20 -18.86
CA ARG A 123 -17.28 -59.01 -18.24
C ARG A 123 -18.12 -57.93 -18.91
N LEU A 124 -17.50 -57.01 -19.64
CA LEU A 124 -18.20 -55.99 -20.41
C LEU A 124 -18.70 -56.53 -21.75
N GLY A 125 -18.14 -57.64 -22.24
CA GLY A 125 -18.51 -58.25 -23.51
C GLY A 125 -18.35 -57.25 -24.67
N ASP A 126 -19.29 -57.31 -25.62
CA ASP A 126 -19.38 -56.41 -26.78
C ASP A 126 -20.00 -55.03 -26.47
N LEU A 127 -20.43 -54.79 -25.22
CA LEU A 127 -21.19 -53.59 -24.85
C LEU A 127 -20.45 -52.28 -25.18
N PRO A 128 -19.13 -52.13 -24.95
CA PRO A 128 -18.39 -50.93 -25.35
C PRO A 128 -18.32 -50.72 -26.87
N GLU A 129 -18.37 -51.78 -27.67
CA GLU A 129 -18.38 -51.71 -29.14
C GLU A 129 -19.74 -51.21 -29.64
N ARG A 130 -20.83 -51.69 -29.04
CA ARG A 130 -22.20 -51.26 -29.37
C ARG A 130 -22.53 -49.86 -28.90
N LEU A 131 -21.93 -49.43 -27.78
CA LEU A 131 -22.18 -48.12 -27.16
C LEU A 131 -20.89 -47.28 -27.16
N PRO A 132 -20.56 -46.55 -28.24
CA PRO A 132 -19.32 -45.78 -28.33
C PRO A 132 -19.13 -44.76 -27.20
N ARG A 133 -20.23 -44.20 -26.66
CA ARG A 133 -20.20 -43.30 -25.50
C ARG A 133 -19.77 -44.02 -24.22
N LEU A 134 -20.11 -45.31 -24.06
CA LEU A 134 -19.63 -46.14 -22.95
C LEU A 134 -18.13 -46.35 -23.06
N ALA A 135 -17.64 -46.73 -24.23
CA ALA A 135 -16.20 -46.91 -24.46
C ALA A 135 -15.42 -45.61 -24.18
N ARG A 136 -15.96 -44.46 -24.61
CA ARG A 136 -15.38 -43.14 -24.30
C ARG A 136 -15.36 -42.86 -22.80
N TRP A 137 -16.48 -43.10 -22.09
CA TRP A 137 -16.58 -42.87 -20.65
C TRP A 137 -15.62 -43.76 -19.85
N LEU A 138 -15.46 -45.04 -20.24
CA LEU A 138 -14.49 -45.96 -19.63
C LEU A 138 -13.04 -45.44 -19.81
N ARG A 139 -12.66 -45.04 -21.04
CA ARG A 139 -11.32 -44.45 -21.30
C ARG A 139 -11.05 -43.18 -20.48
N LEU A 140 -12.06 -42.34 -20.29
CA LEU A 140 -11.94 -41.15 -19.43
C LEU A 140 -11.75 -41.56 -17.95
N GLY A 141 -12.40 -42.64 -17.50
CA GLY A 141 -12.21 -43.21 -16.17
C GLY A 141 -10.80 -43.75 -15.94
N ASP A 142 -10.25 -44.47 -16.92
CA ASP A 142 -8.86 -44.97 -16.89
C ASP A 142 -7.89 -43.80 -16.86
N ARG A 143 -8.07 -42.83 -17.77
CA ARG A 143 -7.24 -41.62 -17.83
C ARG A 143 -7.29 -40.80 -16.55
N ARG A 144 -8.46 -40.70 -15.90
CA ARG A 144 -8.61 -40.07 -14.59
C ARG A 144 -7.77 -40.78 -13.53
N THR A 145 -7.79 -42.10 -13.51
CA THR A 145 -7.02 -42.91 -12.56
C THR A 145 -5.51 -42.70 -12.78
N GLU A 146 -5.05 -42.72 -14.03
CA GLU A 146 -3.66 -42.43 -14.40
C GLU A 146 -3.23 -41.02 -13.95
N LEU A 147 -4.06 -39.99 -14.22
CA LEU A 147 -3.76 -38.61 -13.84
C LEU A 147 -3.71 -38.44 -12.32
N LEU A 148 -4.63 -39.06 -11.57
CA LEU A 148 -4.60 -39.00 -10.12
C LEU A 148 -3.36 -39.69 -9.54
N ALA A 149 -2.93 -40.81 -10.13
CA ALA A 149 -1.69 -41.48 -9.75
C ALA A 149 -0.46 -40.59 -10.08
N ALA A 150 -0.43 -39.99 -11.28
CA ALA A 150 0.62 -39.07 -11.69
C ALA A 150 0.68 -37.79 -10.82
N LEU A 151 -0.47 -37.27 -10.38
CA LEU A 151 -0.54 -36.14 -9.46
C LEU A 151 -0.05 -36.53 -8.06
N ALA A 152 -0.42 -37.71 -7.57
CA ALA A 152 0.03 -38.20 -6.26
C ALA A 152 1.56 -38.32 -6.19
N THR A 153 2.21 -38.71 -7.28
CA THR A 153 3.67 -38.81 -7.38
C THR A 153 4.34 -37.48 -7.74
N GLY A 154 3.71 -36.65 -8.57
CA GLY A 154 4.28 -35.40 -9.08
C GLY A 154 4.14 -34.18 -8.15
N VAL A 155 3.11 -34.12 -7.30
CA VAL A 155 2.88 -32.97 -6.40
C VAL A 155 4.01 -32.77 -5.38
N PRO A 156 4.55 -33.80 -4.69
CA PRO A 156 5.64 -33.61 -3.74
C PRO A 156 6.91 -32.97 -4.33
N PRO A 157 7.49 -33.45 -5.46
CA PRO A 157 8.65 -32.81 -6.06
C PRO A 157 8.34 -31.42 -6.63
N ALA A 158 7.16 -31.19 -7.21
CA ALA A 158 6.75 -29.85 -7.64
C ALA A 158 6.67 -28.85 -6.48
N LEU A 159 6.10 -29.27 -5.34
CA LEU A 159 6.05 -28.43 -4.14
C LEU A 159 7.46 -28.15 -3.57
N ALA A 160 8.38 -29.12 -3.64
CA ALA A 160 9.76 -28.91 -3.24
C ALA A 160 10.46 -27.89 -4.17
N ALA A 161 10.26 -27.98 -5.48
CA ALA A 161 10.80 -27.05 -6.46
C ALA A 161 10.28 -25.61 -6.24
N GLU A 162 8.97 -25.44 -6.02
CA GLU A 162 8.38 -24.12 -5.67
C GLU A 162 8.96 -23.55 -4.37
N ARG A 163 9.19 -24.39 -3.36
CA ARG A 163 9.81 -23.95 -2.10
C ARG A 163 11.28 -23.58 -2.26
N ALA A 164 12.00 -24.27 -3.13
CA ALA A 164 13.37 -23.92 -3.49
C ALA A 164 13.42 -22.56 -4.21
N ALA A 165 12.47 -22.30 -5.13
CA ALA A 165 12.31 -21.00 -5.78
C ALA A 165 11.99 -19.89 -4.76
N LEU A 166 11.08 -20.13 -3.82
CA LEU A 166 10.79 -19.20 -2.74
C LEU A 166 12.00 -18.95 -1.84
N ALA A 167 12.78 -19.99 -1.51
CA ALA A 167 14.00 -19.87 -0.72
C ALA A 167 15.07 -19.05 -1.45
N ALA A 168 15.16 -19.16 -2.79
CA ALA A 168 16.03 -18.32 -3.59
C ALA A 168 15.64 -16.83 -3.49
N ILE A 169 14.35 -16.51 -3.62
CA ILE A 169 13.83 -15.13 -3.40
C ILE A 169 14.15 -14.67 -1.97
N CYS A 170 13.97 -15.54 -0.97
CA CYS A 170 14.25 -15.21 0.44
C CYS A 170 15.72 -14.92 0.75
N ARG A 171 16.65 -15.44 -0.06
CA ARG A 171 18.09 -15.17 0.04
C ARG A 171 18.51 -13.90 -0.68
N ASP A 172 17.65 -13.33 -1.52
CA ASP A 172 17.96 -12.11 -2.25
C ASP A 172 18.14 -10.91 -1.28
N PRO A 173 19.28 -10.21 -1.32
CA PRO A 173 19.54 -9.07 -0.45
C PRO A 173 18.54 -7.92 -0.61
N ALA A 174 18.02 -7.67 -1.82
CA ALA A 174 17.02 -6.64 -2.05
C ALA A 174 15.69 -7.01 -1.39
N PHE A 175 15.30 -8.30 -1.44
CA PHE A 175 14.11 -8.75 -0.73
C PHE A 175 14.27 -8.61 0.79
N ALA A 176 15.42 -8.99 1.34
CA ALA A 176 15.72 -8.84 2.76
C ALA A 176 15.65 -7.36 3.19
N ARG A 177 16.21 -6.44 2.38
CA ARG A 177 16.11 -4.98 2.60
C ARG A 177 14.66 -4.49 2.58
N ALA A 178 13.84 -4.98 1.65
CA ALA A 178 12.44 -4.59 1.51
C ALA A 178 11.58 -5.03 2.70
N VAL A 179 11.76 -6.26 3.19
CA VAL A 179 10.98 -6.78 4.32
C VAL A 179 11.45 -6.22 5.66
N ALA A 180 12.72 -5.84 5.77
CA ALA A 180 13.28 -5.26 6.98
C ALA A 180 12.64 -3.90 7.34
N THR A 181 12.18 -3.13 6.35
CA THR A 181 11.42 -1.89 6.59
C THR A 181 9.96 -2.14 6.95
N THR A 182 9.46 -3.36 6.70
CA THR A 182 8.08 -3.76 7.01
C THR A 182 7.94 -4.26 8.45
N SER A 183 8.73 -5.26 8.85
CA SER A 183 8.80 -5.71 10.25
C SER A 183 9.99 -6.64 10.53
N ALA A 184 10.49 -6.60 11.75
CA ALA A 184 11.53 -7.52 12.23
C ALA A 184 11.07 -9.00 12.21
N ASP A 185 9.80 -9.25 12.54
CA ASP A 185 9.23 -10.60 12.58
C ASP A 185 9.14 -11.22 11.19
N LEU A 186 8.75 -10.44 10.19
CA LEU A 186 8.75 -10.87 8.80
C LEU A 186 10.18 -11.13 8.31
N LEU A 187 11.13 -10.24 8.63
CA LEU A 187 12.54 -10.46 8.26
C LEU A 187 13.04 -11.80 8.83
N ARG A 188 12.78 -12.10 10.11
CA ARG A 188 13.14 -13.40 10.70
C ARG A 188 12.51 -14.58 9.95
N ALA A 189 11.23 -14.47 9.58
CA ALA A 189 10.54 -15.51 8.82
C ALA A 189 11.14 -15.69 7.41
N VAL A 190 11.50 -14.59 6.73
CA VAL A 190 12.17 -14.61 5.42
C VAL A 190 13.54 -15.26 5.53
N THR A 191 14.37 -14.83 6.48
CA THR A 191 15.69 -15.42 6.75
C THR A 191 15.55 -16.92 7.03
N ALA A 192 14.60 -17.34 7.86
CA ALA A 192 14.39 -18.76 8.15
C ALA A 192 13.95 -19.58 6.92
N ASN A 193 13.16 -19.01 6.01
CA ASN A 193 12.78 -19.67 4.77
C ASN A 193 13.94 -19.75 3.76
N GLY A 194 14.84 -18.75 3.75
CA GLY A 194 16.04 -18.77 2.92
C GLY A 194 17.05 -19.84 3.30
N HIS A 195 17.16 -20.20 4.58
CA HIS A 195 18.12 -21.20 5.09
C HIS A 195 17.61 -22.66 5.08
N HIS A 196 16.31 -22.89 4.85
CA HIS A 196 15.72 -24.23 4.89
C HIS A 196 14.91 -24.57 3.64
N PRO A 197 15.59 -24.76 2.49
CA PRO A 197 14.94 -25.23 1.25
C PRO A 197 14.39 -26.66 1.41
N ASP A 198 15.08 -27.53 2.14
CA ASP A 198 14.89 -28.99 2.11
C ASP A 198 13.83 -29.55 3.07
N GLY A 199 12.83 -28.74 3.40
CA GLY A 199 11.73 -29.18 4.26
C GLY A 199 10.73 -30.10 3.55
N ALA A 200 11.18 -31.23 3.02
CA ALA A 200 10.31 -32.30 2.51
C ALA A 200 9.45 -32.95 3.62
N GLY A 201 9.77 -32.68 4.89
CA GLY A 201 8.99 -33.11 6.06
C GLY A 201 7.82 -32.19 6.42
N ALA A 202 6.88 -32.72 7.21
CA ALA A 202 5.72 -31.99 7.71
C ALA A 202 6.16 -30.74 8.51
N ARG A 203 6.01 -29.56 7.91
CA ARG A 203 6.25 -28.28 8.60
C ARG A 203 5.26 -28.13 9.76
N SER A 204 5.78 -27.67 10.91
CA SER A 204 4.95 -27.32 12.07
C SER A 204 3.86 -26.31 11.68
N GLY A 205 2.74 -26.30 12.41
CA GLY A 205 1.61 -25.41 12.11
C GLY A 205 1.99 -23.91 12.12
N ARG A 206 2.99 -23.53 12.93
CA ARG A 206 3.57 -22.19 12.96
C ARG A 206 4.31 -21.85 11.66
N ARG A 207 5.20 -22.73 11.19
CA ARG A 207 5.96 -22.53 9.95
C ARG A 207 5.06 -22.40 8.73
N ARG A 208 3.95 -23.14 8.68
CA ARG A 208 2.96 -23.01 7.58
C ARG A 208 2.30 -21.63 7.52
N LYS A 209 1.98 -21.03 8.68
CA LYS A 209 1.41 -19.67 8.73
C LYS A 209 2.43 -18.59 8.33
N GLU A 210 3.70 -18.80 8.73
CA GLU A 210 4.81 -17.91 8.38
C GLU A 210 5.09 -17.97 6.86
N GLU A 211 5.16 -19.17 6.26
CA GLU A 211 5.35 -19.39 4.82
C GLU A 211 4.30 -18.66 3.96
N ALA A 212 3.02 -18.74 4.32
CA ALA A 212 1.96 -18.02 3.61
C ALA A 212 2.15 -16.49 3.66
N THR A 213 2.68 -15.96 4.78
CA THR A 213 2.97 -14.53 4.91
C THR A 213 4.20 -14.11 4.11
N VAL A 214 5.24 -14.95 4.11
CA VAL A 214 6.45 -14.76 3.29
C VAL A 214 6.09 -14.79 1.80
N LEU A 215 5.30 -15.77 1.35
CA LEU A 215 4.85 -15.88 -0.04
C LEU A 215 4.11 -14.64 -0.53
N ARG A 216 3.23 -14.05 0.30
CA ARG A 216 2.54 -12.79 -0.06
C ARG A 216 3.51 -11.64 -0.32
N HIS A 217 4.59 -11.54 0.44
CA HIS A 217 5.59 -10.50 0.24
C HIS A 217 6.52 -10.82 -0.93
N ALA A 218 6.85 -12.09 -1.17
CA ALA A 218 7.58 -12.52 -2.36
C ALA A 218 6.78 -12.21 -3.64
N LEU A 219 5.47 -12.51 -3.65
CA LEU A 219 4.57 -12.14 -4.76
C LEU A 219 4.47 -10.63 -4.93
N ARG A 220 4.42 -9.86 -3.85
CA ARG A 220 4.52 -8.39 -3.96
C ARG A 220 5.82 -7.98 -4.66
N ALA A 221 6.95 -8.51 -4.20
CA ALA A 221 8.28 -8.15 -4.69
C ALA A 221 8.52 -8.52 -6.15
N THR A 222 7.74 -9.45 -6.70
CA THR A 222 7.91 -10.00 -8.06
C THR A 222 6.77 -9.65 -9.00
N CYS A 223 5.64 -9.12 -8.51
CA CYS A 223 4.45 -8.86 -9.34
C CYS A 223 3.79 -7.49 -9.11
N LYS A 224 4.12 -6.74 -8.06
CA LYS A 224 3.45 -5.47 -7.75
C LYS A 224 4.40 -4.28 -7.93
N THR A 225 4.07 -3.41 -8.88
CA THR A 225 4.82 -2.20 -9.23
C THR A 225 4.41 -0.94 -8.45
N SER A 226 3.74 -1.11 -7.31
CA SER A 226 3.39 0.01 -6.43
C SER A 226 4.60 0.39 -5.57
N PRO A 227 5.08 1.65 -5.63
CA PRO A 227 6.28 2.09 -4.91
C PRO A 227 6.22 1.75 -3.42
N LEU A 228 7.24 1.02 -2.95
CA LEU A 228 7.44 0.71 -1.53
C LEU A 228 8.84 0.17 -1.33
N SER A 229 9.79 0.99 -0.85
CA SER A 229 11.15 0.52 -0.50
C SER A 229 11.75 -0.34 -1.62
N TRP A 230 12.52 -1.36 -1.29
CA TRP A 230 13.15 -2.31 -2.23
C TRP A 230 12.17 -3.30 -2.89
N PHE A 231 10.85 -3.16 -2.74
CA PHE A 231 9.90 -3.96 -3.53
C PHE A 231 9.82 -3.48 -4.99
N THR A 232 10.06 -2.20 -5.23
CA THR A 232 9.85 -1.57 -6.55
C THR A 232 10.88 -0.48 -6.74
N ALA A 233 11.47 -0.42 -7.93
CA ALA A 233 12.30 0.70 -8.34
C ALA A 233 11.54 1.62 -9.31
N VAL A 234 11.92 2.89 -9.33
CA VAL A 234 11.35 3.91 -10.20
C VAL A 234 12.46 4.51 -11.06
N GLY A 235 12.29 4.45 -12.37
CA GLY A 235 13.24 4.98 -13.35
C GLY A 235 12.56 5.88 -14.37
N TRP A 236 13.35 6.71 -15.04
CA TRP A 236 12.94 7.43 -16.23
C TRP A 236 13.57 6.76 -17.44
N VAL A 237 12.80 6.61 -18.52
CA VAL A 237 13.31 6.20 -19.83
C VAL A 237 13.00 7.30 -20.83
N SER A 238 13.97 7.67 -21.66
CA SER A 238 13.76 8.54 -22.81
C SER A 238 13.17 7.71 -23.95
N GLY A 239 12.16 8.25 -24.62
CA GLY A 239 11.59 7.69 -25.85
C GLY A 239 12.37 8.10 -27.11
N GLU A 240 13.63 8.54 -26.96
CA GLU A 240 14.49 8.79 -28.12
C GLU A 240 14.71 7.45 -28.82
N PRO A 241 14.31 7.28 -30.09
CA PRO A 241 14.71 6.12 -30.85
C PRO A 241 16.24 6.08 -30.83
N ALA A 242 16.80 4.90 -30.57
CA ALA A 242 18.22 4.70 -30.83
C ALA A 242 18.48 5.20 -32.27
N PRO A 243 19.60 5.91 -32.53
CA PRO A 243 19.97 6.25 -33.89
C PRO A 243 20.17 4.93 -34.63
N ASP A 244 19.14 4.50 -35.35
CA ASP A 244 19.21 3.34 -36.24
C ASP A 244 20.30 3.62 -37.26
N ASP A 245 21.21 2.64 -37.37
CA ASP A 245 22.17 2.51 -38.44
C ASP A 245 21.50 2.85 -39.78
N ALA A 246 21.98 3.93 -40.39
CA ALA A 246 21.54 4.37 -41.70
C ALA A 246 21.80 3.27 -42.74
N GLY A 247 20.78 2.51 -43.14
CA GLY A 247 20.88 1.63 -44.30
C GLY A 247 19.84 0.51 -44.42
N GLY A 248 18.58 0.83 -44.67
CA GLY A 248 17.61 -0.17 -45.16
C GLY A 248 16.26 0.45 -45.52
N PRO A 249 15.72 0.28 -46.75
CA PRO A 249 14.46 0.90 -47.14
C PRO A 249 13.28 0.23 -46.43
N ALA A 250 12.41 1.09 -45.87
CA ALA A 250 11.23 0.74 -45.13
C ALA A 250 10.05 0.41 -46.06
N ASP A 251 9.55 -0.82 -45.97
CA ASP A 251 8.19 -1.17 -46.36
C ASP A 251 7.63 -2.19 -45.35
N GLY A 252 6.86 -1.69 -44.38
CA GLY A 252 6.14 -2.49 -43.38
C GLY A 252 5.21 -1.60 -42.54
N PRO A 253 3.97 -2.04 -42.23
CA PRO A 253 2.93 -1.15 -41.75
C PRO A 253 3.15 -0.69 -40.32
N ALA A 254 2.72 0.55 -40.06
CA ALA A 254 2.73 1.25 -38.78
C ALA A 254 2.29 0.36 -37.61
N GLY A 255 3.28 -0.05 -36.82
CA GLY A 255 3.11 -0.91 -35.66
C GLY A 255 4.37 -0.91 -34.81
N ALA A 256 4.97 0.26 -34.56
CA ALA A 256 5.97 0.44 -33.52
C ALA A 256 5.29 0.31 -32.16
N THR A 257 4.91 -0.92 -31.81
CA THR A 257 4.73 -1.33 -30.42
C THR A 257 6.01 -0.99 -29.66
N LEU A 258 5.89 -0.69 -28.36
CA LEU A 258 6.97 -0.70 -27.35
C LEU A 258 7.72 -2.05 -27.35
N ARG A 259 8.37 -2.36 -28.47
CA ARG A 259 9.15 -3.54 -28.71
C ARG A 259 10.54 -3.14 -28.26
N GLU A 260 10.97 -3.82 -27.21
CA GLU A 260 12.27 -3.65 -26.56
C GLU A 260 12.33 -2.49 -25.55
N LEU A 261 11.41 -2.53 -24.59
CA LEU A 261 11.86 -2.29 -23.21
C LEU A 261 12.99 -3.29 -22.92
N PRO A 262 14.17 -2.86 -22.42
CA PRO A 262 15.30 -3.74 -22.18
C PRO A 262 14.92 -4.75 -21.09
N GLY A 263 14.50 -5.93 -21.54
CA GLY A 263 14.01 -7.02 -20.71
C GLY A 263 14.16 -8.40 -21.35
N ALA A 264 14.64 -8.47 -22.58
CA ALA A 264 15.01 -9.71 -23.25
C ALA A 264 16.36 -9.49 -23.93
N ALA A 265 17.42 -10.06 -23.36
CA ALA A 265 18.82 -9.91 -23.75
C ALA A 265 19.38 -8.48 -23.60
N ALA A 266 19.54 -8.02 -22.35
CA ALA A 266 20.58 -7.04 -22.08
C ALA A 266 21.92 -7.62 -22.61
N GLN A 267 22.51 -6.96 -23.61
CA GLN A 267 23.83 -7.37 -24.08
C GLN A 267 24.81 -7.30 -22.90
N PRO A 268 25.79 -8.23 -22.81
CA PRO A 268 26.84 -8.18 -21.81
C PRO A 268 27.72 -6.94 -22.04
N GLY A 269 27.30 -5.80 -21.52
CA GLY A 269 27.93 -4.49 -21.74
C GLY A 269 27.09 -3.31 -21.25
N ASP A 270 25.76 -3.44 -21.21
CA ASP A 270 24.89 -2.40 -20.63
C ASP A 270 25.01 -2.40 -19.11
N VAL A 271 25.73 -1.40 -18.59
CA VAL A 271 25.91 -1.20 -17.15
C VAL A 271 24.60 -0.68 -16.58
N HIS A 272 23.60 -1.54 -16.40
CA HIS A 272 22.47 -1.27 -15.53
C HIS A 272 23.04 -1.03 -14.13
N ARG A 273 23.18 0.25 -13.77
CA ARG A 273 23.69 0.62 -12.46
C ARG A 273 22.70 0.12 -11.41
N ALA A 274 23.22 -0.54 -10.39
CA ALA A 274 22.41 -1.11 -9.32
C ALA A 274 21.41 -0.08 -8.77
N PRO A 275 20.17 -0.49 -8.43
CA PRO A 275 19.17 0.42 -7.88
C PRO A 275 19.69 1.18 -6.66
N ILE A 276 19.39 2.48 -6.60
CA ILE A 276 19.85 3.37 -5.54
C ILE A 276 18.69 3.65 -4.58
N SER A 277 18.93 3.41 -3.29
CA SER A 277 18.01 3.76 -2.23
C SER A 277 18.13 5.24 -1.86
N VAL A 278 17.04 5.98 -1.95
CA VAL A 278 16.88 7.35 -1.45
C VAL A 278 16.05 7.30 -0.19
N VAL A 279 16.67 7.65 0.94
CA VAL A 279 16.02 7.69 2.24
C VAL A 279 15.71 9.14 2.60
N ARG A 280 14.49 9.40 3.03
CA ARG A 280 14.05 10.72 3.48
C ARG A 280 13.40 10.61 4.85
N VAL A 281 13.60 11.63 5.66
CA VAL A 281 12.92 11.73 6.95
C VAL A 281 11.41 11.89 6.76
N ASN A 282 10.61 11.33 7.66
CA ASN A 282 9.17 11.50 7.59
C ASN A 282 8.77 12.96 7.82
N ARG A 283 8.15 13.57 6.80
CA ARG A 283 7.69 14.97 6.82
C ARG A 283 6.69 15.26 7.94
N ALA A 284 5.88 14.28 8.34
CA ALA A 284 4.97 14.43 9.46
C ALA A 284 5.70 14.70 10.79
N LEU A 285 6.86 14.05 11.00
CA LEU A 285 7.68 14.26 12.19
C LEU A 285 8.40 15.60 12.14
N VAL A 286 8.86 16.02 10.96
CA VAL A 286 9.44 17.36 10.75
C VAL A 286 8.41 18.44 11.05
N GLY A 287 7.18 18.33 10.52
CA GLY A 287 6.12 19.27 10.81
C GLY A 287 5.75 19.32 12.29
N ALA A 288 5.66 18.16 12.96
CA ALA A 288 5.43 18.10 14.40
C ALA A 288 6.55 18.78 15.21
N LEU A 289 7.81 18.59 14.79
CA LEU A 289 8.96 19.28 15.38
C LEU A 289 8.87 20.79 15.15
N VAL A 290 8.60 21.26 13.93
CA VAL A 290 8.44 22.70 13.64
C VAL A 290 7.38 23.31 14.55
N VAL A 291 6.21 22.70 14.66
CA VAL A 291 5.15 23.17 15.58
C VAL A 291 5.66 23.25 17.02
N ALA A 292 6.32 22.21 17.53
CA ALA A 292 6.89 22.22 18.88
C ALA A 292 7.97 23.29 19.08
N LEU A 293 8.77 23.58 18.05
CA LEU A 293 9.78 24.63 18.12
C LEU A 293 9.16 26.03 18.16
N LEU A 294 8.06 26.23 17.43
CA LEU A 294 7.32 27.49 17.34
C LEU A 294 6.40 27.75 18.54
N ASP A 295 6.14 26.76 19.40
CA ASP A 295 5.46 27.01 20.68
C ASP A 295 6.25 27.95 21.60
N ARG A 296 7.58 28.06 21.41
CA ARG A 296 8.40 29.00 22.18
C ARG A 296 8.32 30.39 21.55
N PRO A 297 7.81 31.41 22.26
CA PRO A 297 7.62 32.76 21.70
C PRO A 297 8.90 33.36 21.10
N ARG A 298 10.06 33.12 21.72
CA ARG A 298 11.36 33.61 21.24
C ARG A 298 11.70 33.18 19.81
N ARG A 299 11.21 32.02 19.36
CA ARG A 299 11.43 31.48 18.01
C ARG A 299 10.30 31.85 17.06
N ARG A 300 9.06 31.87 17.57
CA ARG A 300 7.89 32.28 16.80
C ARG A 300 8.02 33.72 16.32
N LEU A 301 8.34 34.64 17.24
CA LEU A 301 8.37 36.07 16.99
C LEU A 301 9.58 36.53 16.16
N SER A 302 10.59 35.68 15.98
CA SER A 302 11.74 35.95 15.12
C SER A 302 11.51 35.57 13.65
N LEU A 303 10.31 35.07 13.31
CA LEU A 303 9.96 34.71 11.95
C LEU A 303 9.06 35.75 11.29
N PRO A 304 9.17 35.94 9.96
CA PRO A 304 8.18 36.70 9.22
C PRO A 304 6.79 36.08 9.39
N HIS A 305 5.76 36.92 9.54
CA HIS A 305 4.37 36.49 9.65
C HIS A 305 3.58 36.90 8.42
N ALA A 306 2.61 36.08 8.06
CA ALA A 306 1.64 36.34 7.01
C ALA A 306 0.23 36.11 7.55
N MET A 307 -0.78 36.61 6.82
CA MET A 307 -2.16 36.23 7.12
C MET A 307 -2.35 34.72 6.91
N THR A 308 -3.11 34.06 7.79
CA THR A 308 -3.44 32.62 7.68
C THR A 308 -4.12 32.28 6.35
N SER A 309 -4.96 33.19 5.85
CA SER A 309 -5.59 33.11 4.54
C SER A 309 -5.95 34.51 4.05
N ALA A 310 -6.30 34.62 2.77
CA ALA A 310 -7.09 35.75 2.31
C ALA A 310 -8.46 35.75 3.01
N ALA A 311 -9.03 36.93 3.23
CA ALA A 311 -10.37 37.09 3.77
C ALA A 311 -11.41 36.86 2.66
N VAL A 312 -12.46 36.11 2.96
CA VAL A 312 -13.69 36.11 2.15
C VAL A 312 -14.69 37.04 2.82
N ILE A 313 -15.06 38.13 2.15
CA ILE A 313 -15.96 39.15 2.70
C ILE A 313 -17.37 38.92 2.19
N ASP A 314 -18.34 38.84 3.12
CA ASP A 314 -19.75 38.62 2.82
C ASP A 314 -20.61 39.23 3.95
N GLY A 315 -21.62 40.03 3.60
CA GLY A 315 -22.55 40.62 4.57
C GLY A 315 -21.89 41.43 5.70
N GLY A 316 -20.75 42.10 5.45
CA GLY A 316 -19.99 42.83 6.48
C GLY A 316 -19.20 41.95 7.44
N GLN A 317 -19.09 40.65 7.17
CA GLN A 317 -18.22 39.70 7.86
C GLN A 317 -17.03 39.32 6.99
N ALA A 318 -15.87 39.15 7.60
CA ALA A 318 -14.65 38.63 7.01
C ALA A 318 -14.41 37.22 7.56
N ARG A 319 -14.40 36.24 6.67
CA ARG A 319 -14.13 34.83 7.00
C ARG A 319 -12.68 34.47 6.66
N TYR A 320 -11.98 33.88 7.61
CA TYR A 320 -10.62 33.38 7.43
C TYR A 320 -10.58 31.87 7.64
N ALA A 321 -9.85 31.18 6.78
CA ALA A 321 -9.57 29.76 6.94
C ALA A 321 -8.18 29.60 7.59
N ARG A 322 -8.10 28.76 8.61
CA ARG A 322 -6.81 28.35 9.19
C ARG A 322 -6.73 26.84 9.30
N THR A 323 -5.52 26.32 9.14
CA THR A 323 -5.24 24.90 9.31
C THR A 323 -4.42 24.68 10.55
N ARG A 324 -4.96 23.91 11.50
CA ARG A 324 -4.23 23.45 12.67
C ARG A 324 -3.77 22.02 12.47
N THR A 325 -2.48 21.79 12.61
CA THR A 325 -1.92 20.44 12.51
C THR A 325 -1.85 19.81 13.89
N VAL A 326 -2.48 18.65 14.04
CA VAL A 326 -2.38 17.81 15.22
C VAL A 326 -1.61 16.56 14.85
N PHE A 327 -0.51 16.32 15.55
CA PHE A 327 0.23 15.08 15.40
C PHE A 327 -0.48 13.95 16.15
N ALA A 328 -1.12 13.05 15.40
CA ALA A 328 -1.88 11.93 15.96
C ALA A 328 -1.03 10.66 16.19
N GLY A 329 0.29 10.74 15.96
CA GLY A 329 1.20 9.59 15.99
C GLY A 329 1.32 8.86 14.65
N GLY A 330 2.22 7.86 14.60
CA GLY A 330 2.48 7.08 13.41
C GLY A 330 3.08 7.88 12.26
N ARG A 331 2.30 8.05 11.17
CA ARG A 331 2.69 8.76 9.94
C ARG A 331 1.82 9.98 9.60
N TYR A 332 0.86 10.33 10.46
CA TYR A 332 -0.19 11.27 10.11
C TYR A 332 -0.08 12.57 10.90
N LEU A 333 0.04 13.67 10.17
CA LEU A 333 -0.42 14.98 10.64
C LEU A 333 -1.88 15.09 10.24
N VAL A 334 -2.76 15.26 11.23
CA VAL A 334 -4.18 15.53 10.98
C VAL A 334 -4.33 17.04 10.92
N GLY A 335 -4.62 17.55 9.74
CA GLY A 335 -5.05 18.94 9.58
C GLY A 335 -6.50 19.07 10.03
N ARG A 336 -6.77 20.00 10.94
CA ARG A 336 -8.11 20.50 11.23
C ARG A 336 -8.21 21.88 10.62
N GLU A 337 -9.10 22.03 9.65
CA GLU A 337 -9.48 23.33 9.15
C GLU A 337 -10.48 23.96 10.12
N GLU A 338 -10.21 25.21 10.51
CA GLU A 338 -11.09 26.02 11.33
C GLU A 338 -11.40 27.31 10.56
N GLN A 339 -12.64 27.76 10.68
CA GLN A 339 -13.07 29.05 10.14
C GLN A 339 -13.19 30.06 11.28
N LEU A 340 -12.68 31.26 11.05
CA LEU A 340 -12.86 32.41 11.93
C LEU A 340 -13.70 33.45 11.22
N ASP A 341 -14.83 33.77 11.82
CA ASP A 341 -15.71 34.85 11.38
C ASP A 341 -15.47 36.09 12.25
N LEU A 342 -15.14 37.19 11.60
CA LEU A 342 -14.90 38.48 12.24
C LEU A 342 -15.67 39.57 11.51
N ALA A 343 -15.99 40.66 12.17
CA ALA A 343 -16.49 41.84 11.46
C ALA A 343 -15.46 42.29 10.41
N ALA A 344 -15.92 42.61 9.20
CA ALA A 344 -15.06 43.13 8.13
C ALA A 344 -14.59 44.55 8.51
N ARG A 345 -13.35 44.63 8.99
CA ARG A 345 -12.74 45.88 9.48
C ARG A 345 -11.62 46.35 8.53
N PRO A 346 -11.53 47.65 8.23
CA PRO A 346 -10.51 48.19 7.33
C PRO A 346 -9.08 47.95 7.88
N GLU A 347 -8.90 47.89 9.20
CA GLU A 347 -7.61 47.61 9.82
C GLU A 347 -7.12 46.19 9.51
N LEU A 348 -8.02 45.21 9.40
CA LEU A 348 -7.66 43.84 9.00
C LEU A 348 -7.25 43.76 7.52
N ALA A 349 -7.95 44.49 6.66
CA ALA A 349 -7.59 44.60 5.24
C ALA A 349 -6.23 45.32 5.07
N LEU A 350 -5.99 46.35 5.86
CA LEU A 350 -4.71 47.06 5.89
C LEU A 350 -3.57 46.14 6.32
N VAL A 351 -3.72 45.39 7.42
CA VAL A 351 -2.71 44.41 7.84
C VAL A 351 -2.45 43.40 6.73
N ALA A 352 -3.50 42.83 6.13
CA ALA A 352 -3.37 41.88 5.02
C ALA A 352 -2.58 42.46 3.83
N SER A 353 -2.78 43.74 3.50
CA SER A 353 -2.00 44.42 2.45
C SER A 353 -0.54 44.67 2.85
N LEU A 354 -0.28 44.96 4.13
CA LEU A 354 1.08 45.20 4.63
C LEU A 354 1.92 43.92 4.64
N VAL A 355 1.27 42.76 4.86
CA VAL A 355 1.89 41.42 4.86
C VAL A 355 1.63 40.63 3.58
N GLU A 356 1.34 41.29 2.45
CA GLU A 356 1.34 40.64 1.12
C GLU A 356 2.65 39.86 0.91
N TYR A 357 3.74 40.43 1.42
CA TYR A 357 4.98 39.71 1.67
C TYR A 357 5.17 39.53 3.19
N PRO A 358 5.54 38.33 3.66
CA PRO A 358 5.68 38.07 5.08
C PRO A 358 6.67 39.01 5.77
N GLU A 359 6.33 39.51 6.96
CA GLU A 359 7.14 40.52 7.67
C GLU A 359 7.26 40.21 9.17
N LEU A 360 8.39 40.60 9.78
CA LEU A 360 8.60 40.45 11.22
C LEU A 360 7.59 41.28 12.03
N PRO A 361 7.08 40.81 13.18
CA PRO A 361 6.07 41.53 13.96
C PRO A 361 6.47 42.95 14.39
N GLY A 362 7.74 43.18 14.72
CA GLY A 362 8.26 44.50 15.10
C GLY A 362 8.16 45.53 13.95
N PRO A 363 8.86 45.31 12.82
CA PRO A 363 8.71 46.12 11.61
C PRO A 363 7.27 46.30 11.12
N LEU A 364 6.46 45.23 11.15
CA LEU A 364 5.04 45.29 10.82
C LEU A 364 4.29 46.26 11.74
N GLY A 365 4.56 46.23 13.05
CA GLY A 365 4.00 47.19 14.01
C GLY A 365 4.36 48.64 13.69
N THR A 366 5.61 48.90 13.30
CA THR A 366 6.05 50.24 12.88
C THR A 366 5.33 50.71 11.62
N ARG A 367 5.21 49.84 10.60
CA ARG A 367 4.52 50.17 9.34
C ARG A 367 3.02 50.37 9.55
N LEU A 368 2.39 49.56 10.39
CA LEU A 368 0.99 49.68 10.72
C LEU A 368 0.72 50.98 11.50
N ALA A 369 1.56 51.33 12.49
CA ALA A 369 1.45 52.59 13.20
C ALA A 369 1.56 53.79 12.26
N ALA A 370 2.55 53.79 11.36
CA ALA A 370 2.71 54.84 10.36
C ALA A 370 1.49 54.96 9.42
N ALA A 371 0.97 53.83 8.92
CA ALA A 371 -0.21 53.80 8.06
C ALA A 371 -1.49 54.30 8.75
N LEU A 372 -1.56 54.17 10.08
CA LEU A 372 -2.68 54.64 10.91
C LEU A 372 -2.47 56.06 11.48
N GLY A 373 -1.35 56.74 11.16
CA GLY A 373 -1.00 58.05 11.72
C GLY A 373 -0.74 58.02 13.23
N ARG A 374 -0.29 56.87 13.77
CA ARG A 374 0.01 56.63 15.19
C ARG A 374 1.52 56.69 15.46
N PRO A 375 1.94 57.04 16.68
CA PRO A 375 3.36 57.04 17.03
C PRO A 375 3.96 55.62 16.96
N VAL A 376 5.26 55.55 16.64
CA VAL A 376 6.00 54.28 16.67
C VAL A 376 5.95 53.70 18.09
N GLY A 377 5.60 52.42 18.21
CA GLY A 377 5.44 51.77 19.51
C GLY A 377 4.10 52.04 20.20
N ASP A 378 3.10 52.59 19.50
CA ASP A 378 1.75 52.79 20.03
C ASP A 378 1.20 51.50 20.70
N PRO A 379 0.83 51.55 22.00
CA PRO A 379 0.37 50.36 22.72
C PRO A 379 -0.92 49.74 22.16
N GLY A 380 -1.76 50.54 21.50
CA GLY A 380 -2.96 50.06 20.81
C GLY A 380 -2.62 49.20 19.61
N VAL A 381 -1.67 49.64 18.78
CA VAL A 381 -1.16 48.89 17.62
C VAL A 381 -0.52 47.57 18.07
N GLN A 382 0.31 47.61 19.12
CA GLN A 382 0.95 46.41 19.65
C GLN A 382 -0.07 45.41 20.24
N ARG A 383 -1.08 45.92 20.95
CA ARG A 383 -2.18 45.08 21.47
C ARG A 383 -2.98 44.45 20.33
N PHE A 384 -3.28 45.19 19.28
CA PHE A 384 -4.01 44.69 18.12
C PHE A 384 -3.22 43.57 17.41
N LEU A 385 -1.93 43.78 17.12
CA LEU A 385 -1.09 42.74 16.53
C LEU A 385 -0.94 41.53 17.45
N GLY A 386 -0.81 41.74 18.76
CA GLY A 386 -0.83 40.67 19.77
C GLY A 386 -2.09 39.82 19.69
N GLN A 387 -3.27 40.45 19.58
CA GLN A 387 -4.54 39.74 19.40
C GLN A 387 -4.58 38.93 18.10
N LEU A 388 -4.04 39.44 16.99
CA LEU A 388 -3.98 38.71 15.73
C LEU A 388 -3.03 37.50 15.80
N LEU A 389 -1.91 37.63 16.52
CA LEU A 389 -0.95 36.54 16.76
C LEU A 389 -1.56 35.46 17.67
N ASP A 390 -2.23 35.88 18.75
CA ASP A 390 -2.87 34.97 19.70
C ASP A 390 -4.08 34.26 19.06
N ALA A 391 -4.79 34.94 18.17
CA ALA A 391 -5.86 34.37 17.36
C ALA A 391 -5.36 33.55 16.16
N GLU A 392 -4.04 33.42 15.95
CA GLU A 392 -3.45 32.73 14.78
C GLU A 392 -4.00 33.23 13.43
N LEU A 393 -4.35 34.52 13.35
CA LEU A 393 -4.69 35.20 12.10
C LEU A 393 -3.43 35.69 11.40
N LEU A 394 -2.43 36.09 12.18
CA LEU A 394 -1.05 36.25 11.75
C LEU A 394 -0.27 35.01 12.17
N VAL A 395 0.15 34.21 11.20
CA VAL A 395 0.90 32.97 11.43
C VAL A 395 2.34 33.14 10.97
N PRO A 396 3.32 32.57 11.70
CA PRO A 396 4.71 32.59 11.25
C PRO A 396 4.84 31.78 9.96
N VAL A 397 5.60 32.29 9.01
CA VAL A 397 6.08 31.49 7.87
C VAL A 397 7.00 30.41 8.41
N GLU A 398 6.84 29.18 7.90
CA GLU A 398 7.69 28.07 8.34
C GLU A 398 9.18 28.42 8.16
N PRO A 399 10.04 28.14 9.17
CA PRO A 399 11.45 28.49 9.13
C PRO A 399 12.22 27.78 8.02
N VAL A 400 11.66 26.67 7.50
CA VAL A 400 12.21 25.87 6.42
C VAL A 400 11.05 25.53 5.47
N HIS A 401 11.28 25.66 4.16
CA HIS A 401 10.26 25.34 3.18
C HIS A 401 9.75 23.89 3.35
N PRO A 402 8.42 23.63 3.32
CA PRO A 402 7.87 22.28 3.54
C PRO A 402 8.43 21.20 2.63
N GLN A 403 8.87 21.58 1.43
CA GLN A 403 9.48 20.70 0.41
C GLN A 403 11.02 20.76 0.37
N HIS A 404 11.68 21.45 1.32
CA HIS A 404 13.15 21.55 1.35
C HIS A 404 13.78 20.15 1.34
N PRO A 405 14.78 19.86 0.48
CA PRO A 405 15.32 18.49 0.33
C PRO A 405 15.94 17.95 1.62
N GLU A 406 16.58 18.81 2.41
CA GLU A 406 17.23 18.46 3.69
C GLU A 406 16.62 19.26 4.85
N PRO A 407 15.40 18.94 5.30
CA PRO A 407 14.68 19.81 6.23
C PRO A 407 15.33 19.86 7.62
N LEU A 408 15.92 18.76 8.11
CA LEU A 408 16.57 18.72 9.42
C LEU A 408 17.86 19.54 9.45
N ALA A 409 18.68 19.44 8.41
CA ALA A 409 19.90 20.24 8.29
C ALA A 409 19.57 21.75 8.26
N ALA A 410 18.57 22.15 7.46
CA ALA A 410 18.11 23.53 7.42
C ALA A 410 17.53 24.01 8.76
N LEU A 411 16.76 23.17 9.46
CA LEU A 411 16.24 23.51 10.80
C LEU A 411 17.37 23.67 11.82
N ALA A 412 18.40 22.83 11.76
CA ALA A 412 19.56 22.93 12.63
C ALA A 412 20.28 24.27 12.44
N VAL A 413 20.48 24.71 11.18
CA VAL A 413 21.07 26.02 10.85
C VAL A 413 20.20 27.17 11.37
N TRP A 414 18.88 27.12 11.14
CA TRP A 414 17.96 28.14 11.64
C TRP A 414 18.01 28.28 13.17
N LEU A 415 18.23 27.19 13.90
CA LEU A 415 18.32 27.21 15.36
C LEU A 415 19.65 27.79 15.88
N GLU A 416 20.70 27.94 15.06
CA GLU A 416 22.02 28.43 15.50
C GLU A 416 22.00 29.86 16.04
N GLN A 417 20.97 30.64 15.71
CA GLN A 417 20.77 31.97 16.26
C GLN A 417 20.48 31.98 17.78
N TRP A 418 20.26 30.81 18.40
CA TRP A 418 20.05 30.67 19.84
C TRP A 418 21.05 29.69 20.48
N PRO A 419 22.09 30.18 21.18
CA PRO A 419 23.10 29.33 21.83
C PRO A 419 22.52 28.28 22.79
N GLN A 420 21.42 28.59 23.47
CA GLN A 420 20.72 27.69 24.38
C GLN A 420 20.11 26.46 23.70
N ASP A 421 20.00 26.45 22.36
CA ASP A 421 19.47 25.34 21.57
C ASP A 421 20.55 24.38 21.05
N ALA A 422 21.82 24.55 21.46
CA ALA A 422 22.95 23.72 21.01
C ALA A 422 22.71 22.20 21.15
N GLU A 423 22.09 21.78 22.26
CA GLU A 423 21.77 20.37 22.49
C GLU A 423 20.73 19.82 21.51
N LEU A 424 19.70 20.62 21.25
CA LEU A 424 18.63 20.31 20.31
C LEU A 424 19.19 20.20 18.88
N ILE A 425 20.04 21.16 18.49
CA ILE A 425 20.74 21.18 17.20
C ILE A 425 21.56 19.89 17.01
N ARG A 426 22.32 19.49 18.04
CA ARG A 426 23.13 18.26 18.02
C ARG A 426 22.28 17.01 17.80
N ARG A 427 21.11 16.93 18.44
CA ARG A 427 20.17 15.80 18.25
C ARG A 427 19.56 15.78 16.86
N ILE A 428 19.13 16.94 16.34
CA ILE A 428 18.61 17.08 14.98
C ILE A 428 19.65 16.59 13.95
N ARG A 429 20.91 17.03 14.11
CA ARG A 429 22.03 16.59 13.24
C ARG A 429 22.30 15.10 13.35
N ARG A 430 22.24 14.51 14.55
CA ARG A 430 22.38 13.06 14.75
C ARG A 430 21.29 12.28 14.01
N ILE A 431 20.03 12.71 14.14
CA ILE A 431 18.90 12.06 13.46
C ILE A 431 19.04 12.19 11.93
N ASP A 432 19.44 13.36 11.43
CA ASP A 432 19.69 13.56 10.00
C ASP A 432 20.77 12.61 9.47
N ALA A 433 21.92 12.54 10.16
CA ALA A 433 23.01 11.64 9.81
C ALA A 433 22.60 10.16 9.86
N ALA A 434 21.89 9.73 10.92
CA ALA A 434 21.40 8.36 11.05
C ALA A 434 20.35 8.01 9.98
N THR A 435 19.48 8.96 9.62
CA THR A 435 18.50 8.78 8.54
C THR A 435 19.20 8.61 7.19
N LYS A 436 20.23 9.43 6.90
CA LYS A 436 21.04 9.32 5.67
C LYS A 436 21.82 7.99 5.61
N ALA A 437 22.39 7.56 6.74
CA ALA A 437 23.12 6.29 6.84
C ALA A 437 22.24 5.05 6.64
N PHE A 438 20.92 5.16 6.84
CA PHE A 438 19.97 4.05 6.69
C PHE A 438 19.99 3.41 5.29
N ALA A 439 20.27 4.20 4.25
CA ALA A 439 20.36 3.72 2.86
C ALA A 439 21.42 2.62 2.70
N ALA A 440 22.53 2.73 3.44
CA ALA A 440 23.63 1.78 3.43
C ALA A 440 23.51 0.68 4.51
N THR A 441 22.54 0.75 5.41
CA THR A 441 22.40 -0.21 6.51
C THR A 441 22.04 -1.61 6.01
N PRO A 442 22.79 -2.67 6.41
CA PRO A 442 22.46 -4.05 6.08
C PRO A 442 21.06 -4.46 6.54
N ALA A 443 20.40 -5.36 5.82
CA ALA A 443 19.03 -5.77 6.11
C ALA A 443 18.83 -6.28 7.55
N ALA A 444 19.80 -6.98 8.11
CA ALA A 444 19.74 -7.52 9.48
C ALA A 444 19.71 -6.42 10.56
N ASP A 445 20.40 -5.29 10.33
CA ASP A 445 20.51 -4.18 11.27
C ASP A 445 19.38 -3.16 11.14
N ARG A 446 18.68 -3.15 10.00
CA ARG A 446 17.62 -2.17 9.70
C ARG A 446 16.52 -2.09 10.76
N PRO A 447 15.97 -3.19 11.31
CA PRO A 447 14.95 -3.09 12.35
C PRO A 447 15.47 -2.40 13.62
N ARG A 448 16.73 -2.64 14.00
CA ARG A 448 17.37 -1.97 15.14
C ARG A 448 17.57 -0.49 14.85
N ALA A 449 18.11 -0.13 13.68
CA ALA A 449 18.28 1.25 13.27
C ALA A 449 16.95 2.05 13.25
N LEU A 450 15.85 1.43 12.77
CA LEU A 450 14.51 2.04 12.82
C LEU A 450 14.00 2.23 14.25
N ALA A 451 14.26 1.27 15.15
CA ALA A 451 13.88 1.37 16.55
C ALA A 451 14.67 2.47 17.28
N GLU A 452 15.98 2.55 17.04
CA GLU A 452 16.87 3.61 17.57
C GLU A 452 16.44 4.99 17.07
N LEU A 453 16.22 5.17 15.76
CA LEU A 453 15.67 6.40 15.18
C LEU A 453 14.32 6.77 15.79
N ALA A 454 13.43 5.80 16.03
CA ALA A 454 12.14 6.05 16.66
C ALA A 454 12.29 6.46 18.14
N GLY A 455 13.29 5.95 18.84
CA GLY A 455 13.65 6.41 20.19
C GLY A 455 14.15 7.85 20.17
N ASP A 456 15.11 8.15 19.29
CA ASP A 456 15.68 9.49 19.11
C ASP A 456 14.61 10.53 18.76
N TRP A 457 13.66 10.19 17.89
CA TRP A 457 12.53 11.07 17.57
C TRP A 457 11.61 11.36 18.75
N ARG A 458 11.31 10.34 19.58
CA ARG A 458 10.49 10.55 20.80
C ARG A 458 11.18 11.48 21.78
N HIS A 459 12.49 11.29 22.00
CA HIS A 459 13.27 12.18 22.85
C HIS A 459 13.33 13.60 22.29
N LEU A 460 13.61 13.75 21.00
CA LEU A 460 13.67 15.05 20.35
C LEU A 460 12.36 15.84 20.49
N LEU A 461 11.22 15.19 20.25
CA LEU A 461 9.90 15.83 20.38
C LEU A 461 9.56 16.17 21.84
N ALA A 462 9.96 15.34 22.80
CA ALA A 462 9.82 15.64 24.22
C ALA A 462 10.67 16.86 24.63
N ASP A 463 11.95 16.91 24.22
CA ASP A 463 12.87 18.02 24.48
C ASP A 463 12.37 19.32 23.82
N ALA A 464 11.74 19.21 22.66
CA ALA A 464 11.12 20.33 21.96
C ALA A 464 9.87 20.88 22.69
N GLY A 465 9.21 20.09 23.55
CA GLY A 465 8.05 20.48 24.35
C GLY A 465 6.73 19.78 23.97
N ARG A 466 6.75 18.86 23.00
CA ARG A 466 5.57 18.10 22.56
C ARG A 466 5.87 16.59 22.55
N PRO A 467 5.88 15.90 23.70
CA PRO A 467 6.17 14.48 23.76
C PRO A 467 5.15 13.65 22.98
N VAL A 468 5.61 12.56 22.36
CA VAL A 468 4.73 11.61 21.68
C VAL A 468 3.90 10.85 22.73
N PRO A 469 2.56 10.76 22.60
CA PRO A 469 1.72 10.03 23.54
C PRO A 469 2.15 8.55 23.67
N ALA A 470 2.04 7.99 24.88
CA ALA A 470 2.47 6.62 25.16
C ALA A 470 1.63 5.56 24.43
N ASP A 471 0.37 5.89 24.12
CA ASP A 471 -0.59 5.05 23.39
C ASP A 471 -0.58 5.32 21.88
N ALA A 472 0.29 6.22 21.39
CA ALA A 472 0.40 6.53 19.97
C ALA A 472 0.87 5.31 19.17
N ALA A 473 0.41 5.23 17.91
CA ALA A 473 0.90 4.24 16.97
C ALA A 473 2.44 4.35 16.79
N PRO A 474 3.15 3.24 16.54
CA PRO A 474 4.59 3.26 16.29
C PRO A 474 4.98 4.26 15.21
N LEU A 475 6.02 5.06 15.48
CA LEU A 475 6.46 6.11 14.55
C LEU A 475 7.00 5.51 13.25
N THR A 476 6.52 6.02 12.12
CA THR A 476 7.19 5.82 10.83
C THR A 476 8.23 6.92 10.68
N VAL A 477 9.51 6.62 10.91
CA VAL A 477 10.55 7.66 11.05
C VAL A 477 11.13 8.16 9.72
N LEU A 478 11.05 7.34 8.68
CA LEU A 478 11.60 7.62 7.35
C LEU A 478 10.72 7.01 6.25
N SER A 479 10.91 7.50 5.03
CA SER A 479 10.52 6.83 3.80
C SER A 479 11.77 6.38 3.05
N GLU A 480 11.67 5.25 2.37
CA GLU A 480 12.72 4.74 1.48
C GLU A 480 12.10 4.52 0.10
N ASP A 481 12.64 5.20 -0.89
CA ASP A 481 12.30 5.06 -2.30
C ASP A 481 13.51 4.50 -3.04
N VAL A 482 13.30 3.58 -3.97
CA VAL A 482 14.38 3.00 -4.78
C VAL A 482 14.27 3.51 -6.20
N HIS A 483 15.39 4.01 -6.72
CA HIS A 483 15.48 4.57 -8.06
C HIS A 483 16.36 3.68 -8.93
N GLU A 484 15.91 3.44 -10.16
CA GLU A 484 16.82 2.96 -11.20
C GLU A 484 17.65 4.14 -11.68
N THR A 485 18.96 3.93 -11.80
CA THR A 485 19.78 4.94 -12.46
C THR A 485 19.53 4.78 -13.96
N PRO A 486 19.22 5.84 -14.70
CA PRO A 486 19.12 5.73 -16.16
C PRO A 486 20.42 5.13 -16.69
N SER A 487 20.32 4.15 -17.59
CA SER A 487 21.46 3.71 -18.37
C SER A 487 22.04 4.93 -19.07
N SER A 488 23.36 5.04 -19.08
CA SER A 488 24.11 6.22 -19.52
C SER A 488 24.04 6.49 -21.04
N GLY A 489 22.93 6.15 -21.70
CA GLY A 489 22.59 6.65 -23.04
C GLY A 489 22.16 8.12 -23.05
N ALA A 490 21.95 8.73 -21.87
CA ALA A 490 21.82 10.18 -21.74
C ALA A 490 23.18 10.84 -22.03
N ALA A 491 23.46 11.04 -23.32
CA ALA A 491 24.52 11.90 -23.79
C ALA A 491 24.49 13.20 -22.98
N ARG A 492 25.65 13.54 -22.40
CA ARG A 492 25.91 14.85 -21.84
C ARG A 492 25.69 15.90 -22.94
N PHE A 493 24.51 16.50 -22.99
CA PHE A 493 24.33 17.79 -23.67
C PHE A 493 24.84 18.90 -22.76
N GLY A 494 26.16 18.89 -22.52
CA GLY A 494 26.92 20.09 -22.25
C GLY A 494 27.50 20.54 -23.57
N GLY A 495 26.76 21.37 -24.31
CA GLY A 495 27.31 22.06 -25.47
C GLY A 495 28.43 22.98 -25.01
N SER A 496 29.66 22.49 -25.04
CA SER A 496 30.85 23.32 -25.13
C SER A 496 30.84 23.97 -26.52
N GLY A 497 30.14 25.09 -26.62
CA GLY A 497 30.43 26.05 -27.67
C GLY A 497 31.79 26.65 -27.37
N ASP A 498 32.84 26.10 -27.98
CA ASP A 498 34.14 26.75 -28.09
C ASP A 498 33.93 28.14 -28.72
N ARG A 499 34.14 29.18 -27.92
CA ARG A 499 34.63 30.48 -28.39
C ARG A 499 35.95 30.73 -27.67
N PRO A 500 37.07 30.91 -28.38
CA PRO A 500 38.32 31.27 -27.74
C PRO A 500 38.29 32.76 -27.37
N GLY A 501 38.70 33.06 -26.14
CA GLY A 501 39.09 34.41 -25.70
C GLY A 501 38.08 35.15 -24.83
N GLU A 502 38.18 34.97 -23.51
CA GLU A 502 38.43 36.05 -22.52
C GLU A 502 38.16 35.54 -21.10
N THR A 503 39.23 35.54 -20.30
CA THR A 503 39.26 35.23 -18.87
C THR A 503 38.90 36.46 -18.03
N VAL A 504 37.75 36.48 -17.32
CA VAL A 504 37.56 37.23 -16.06
C VAL A 504 36.47 36.56 -15.18
N PRO A 505 36.63 36.45 -13.84
CA PRO A 505 35.69 35.74 -12.97
C PRO A 505 34.58 36.66 -12.42
N HIS A 506 33.31 36.32 -12.64
CA HIS A 506 32.18 37.02 -12.00
C HIS A 506 31.70 36.33 -10.73
N ARG A 507 32.15 36.93 -9.63
CA ARG A 507 31.60 36.88 -8.28
C ARG A 507 30.21 37.54 -8.29
N TRP A 508 29.16 36.82 -7.93
CA TRP A 508 27.83 37.42 -7.77
C TRP A 508 27.79 38.32 -6.53
N ARG A 509 27.85 39.64 -6.75
CA ARG A 509 27.37 40.67 -5.82
C ARG A 509 26.00 41.15 -6.30
N CYS A 510 25.04 41.23 -5.39
CA CYS A 510 23.79 41.98 -5.60
C CYS A 510 24.09 43.49 -5.72
N PRO A 511 23.56 44.21 -6.72
CA PRO A 511 23.44 45.65 -6.65
C PRO A 511 22.06 46.06 -6.13
N ALA A 512 22.08 46.99 -5.19
CA ALA A 512 20.94 47.73 -4.70
C ALA A 512 20.30 48.60 -5.80
N GLY A 513 18.99 48.80 -5.67
CA GLY A 513 18.24 50.01 -6.01
C GLY A 513 18.48 50.68 -7.38
N SER A 514 17.55 50.49 -8.30
CA SER A 514 17.01 51.63 -9.04
C SER A 514 15.55 51.38 -9.42
N GLU A 515 14.69 52.29 -8.97
CA GLU A 515 13.29 52.37 -9.36
C GLU A 515 13.19 52.76 -10.83
N ARG A 516 12.45 51.97 -11.62
CA ARG A 516 11.59 52.50 -12.68
C ARG A 516 10.28 51.74 -12.70
N ARG A 517 9.20 52.46 -12.42
CA ARG A 517 7.82 52.07 -12.75
C ARG A 517 7.68 52.04 -14.27
N THR A 518 7.42 50.86 -14.82
CA THR A 518 6.63 50.71 -16.04
C THR A 518 5.68 49.55 -15.83
N GLY A 519 4.40 49.82 -16.08
CA GLY A 519 3.31 48.87 -15.88
C GLY A 519 3.49 47.62 -16.74
N GLY A 520 3.35 46.46 -16.10
CA GLY A 520 3.36 45.17 -16.76
C GLY A 520 2.90 44.11 -15.76
N ARG A 521 1.63 43.71 -15.86
CA ARG A 521 1.07 42.60 -15.10
C ARG A 521 1.89 41.34 -15.36
N TRP A 522 2.47 40.77 -14.31
CA TRP A 522 2.95 39.39 -14.35
C TRP A 522 1.78 38.46 -14.03
N LEU A 523 1.29 37.77 -15.06
CA LEU A 523 0.36 36.64 -14.90
C LEU A 523 1.11 35.48 -14.25
N ARG A 524 0.84 35.26 -12.97
CA ARG A 524 1.26 34.07 -12.23
C ARG A 524 0.33 32.92 -12.62
N VAL A 525 0.77 32.03 -13.51
CA VAL A 525 0.10 30.76 -13.78
C VAL A 525 0.28 29.88 -12.55
N MET A 526 -0.75 29.81 -11.70
CA MET A 526 -0.82 28.81 -10.64
C MET A 526 -1.24 27.49 -11.27
N SER A 527 -0.35 26.50 -11.25
CA SER A 527 -0.65 25.12 -11.60
C SER A 527 -1.71 24.57 -10.66
N ARG A 528 -2.97 24.56 -11.10
CA ARG A 528 -4.05 23.82 -10.44
C ARG A 528 -3.81 22.32 -10.65
N HIS A 529 -3.94 21.56 -9.56
CA HIS A 529 -4.02 20.11 -9.60
C HIS A 529 -5.21 19.68 -10.46
N LEU A 530 -4.92 19.08 -11.62
CA LEU A 530 -5.90 18.30 -12.38
C LEU A 530 -6.07 16.95 -11.68
N GLN A 531 -7.19 16.78 -10.99
CA GLN A 531 -7.72 15.47 -10.67
C GLN A 531 -8.22 14.83 -11.97
N CYS A 532 -7.71 13.65 -12.28
CA CYS A 532 -8.14 12.84 -13.40
C CYS A 532 -9.51 12.20 -13.09
N PRO A 533 -10.55 12.39 -13.92
CA PRO A 533 -11.83 11.72 -13.73
C PRO A 533 -11.75 10.30 -14.29
N ALA A 534 -11.40 9.33 -13.44
CA ALA A 534 -11.54 7.91 -13.75
C ALA A 534 -12.99 7.43 -13.50
N GLN A 535 -13.96 7.98 -14.24
CA GLN A 535 -15.31 7.42 -14.33
C GLN A 535 -15.94 7.68 -15.71
N ALA A 536 -15.53 6.90 -16.72
CA ALA A 536 -16.35 6.64 -17.91
C ALA A 536 -15.72 5.54 -18.78
N PHE A 537 -15.76 4.28 -18.35
CA PHE A 537 -15.69 3.14 -19.29
C PHE A 537 -16.19 1.84 -18.63
N ARG A 538 -17.51 1.75 -18.41
CA ARG A 538 -18.22 0.46 -18.24
C ARG A 538 -19.61 0.57 -18.83
N ARG A 539 -19.75 0.23 -20.11
CA ARG A 539 -20.93 -0.43 -20.72
C ARG A 539 -20.68 -0.57 -22.24
N ARG A 540 -20.32 -1.78 -22.68
CA ARG A 540 -20.85 -2.50 -23.87
C ARG A 540 -19.88 -3.61 -24.28
N SER A 541 -20.11 -4.79 -23.74
CA SER A 541 -20.03 -6.06 -24.47
C SER A 541 -20.69 -7.11 -23.57
N GLY A 542 -21.97 -7.35 -23.86
CA GLY A 542 -22.68 -8.49 -23.30
C GLY A 542 -22.21 -9.74 -24.00
N LEU A 543 -21.96 -10.79 -23.24
CA LEU A 543 -22.26 -12.16 -23.63
C LEU A 543 -22.62 -12.92 -22.35
N ALA A 544 -23.80 -13.52 -22.42
CA ALA A 544 -24.51 -14.17 -21.34
C ALA A 544 -23.86 -15.51 -20.95
N SER A 545 -23.91 -15.83 -19.67
CA SER A 545 -24.27 -17.18 -19.21
C SER A 545 -24.87 -17.07 -17.81
N GLY A 546 -26.17 -17.31 -17.74
CA GLY A 546 -26.93 -17.43 -16.50
C GLY A 546 -26.69 -18.79 -15.83
N GLY A 547 -27.02 -18.85 -14.54
CA GLY A 547 -26.86 -20.08 -13.76
C GLY A 547 -27.25 -19.91 -12.29
N TRP A 548 -28.52 -19.58 -12.06
CA TRP A 548 -29.39 -20.09 -10.99
C TRP A 548 -28.72 -20.62 -9.70
N TRP A 549 -28.91 -19.90 -8.58
CA TRP A 549 -28.97 -20.51 -7.25
C TRP A 549 -30.40 -20.39 -6.72
N ARG A 550 -31.02 -21.54 -6.48
CA ARG A 550 -32.34 -21.68 -5.85
C ARG A 550 -32.30 -21.17 -4.42
N GLU A 551 -33.33 -20.41 -4.10
CA GLU A 551 -33.76 -20.07 -2.76
C GLU A 551 -34.10 -21.34 -1.95
N SER A 552 -33.68 -21.33 -0.69
CA SER A 552 -34.39 -22.01 0.38
C SER A 552 -34.56 -20.95 1.47
N GLY A 553 -35.74 -20.32 1.48
CA GLY A 553 -36.09 -19.34 2.48
C GLY A 553 -36.35 -20.01 3.84
N LEU A 554 -35.97 -19.32 4.92
CA LEU A 554 -36.84 -19.06 6.06
C LEU A 554 -36.16 -18.10 7.04
N CYS A 555 -36.97 -17.22 7.61
CA CYS A 555 -36.74 -16.25 8.68
C CYS A 555 -36.13 -14.89 8.30
N ARG A 556 -37.07 -13.94 8.10
CA ARG A 556 -36.91 -12.48 8.11
C ARG A 556 -36.37 -12.01 9.47
N GLY A 557 -35.34 -11.17 9.46
CA GLY A 557 -34.94 -10.30 10.56
C GLY A 557 -34.28 -9.06 10.00
N ARG A 558 -34.94 -7.91 10.10
CA ARG A 558 -34.40 -6.61 9.68
C ARG A 558 -33.20 -6.26 10.57
N GLY A 559 -32.05 -6.00 9.95
CA GLY A 559 -30.86 -5.51 10.61
C GLY A 559 -29.84 -5.05 9.58
N SER A 560 -29.70 -3.73 9.43
CA SER A 560 -28.65 -3.06 8.68
C SER A 560 -27.27 -3.45 9.24
N VAL A 561 -26.40 -4.00 8.40
CA VAL A 561 -25.00 -4.29 8.75
C VAL A 561 -24.13 -3.14 8.25
N GLU A 562 -23.79 -2.22 9.16
CA GLU A 562 -22.66 -1.32 9.00
C GLU A 562 -21.35 -2.11 9.17
N TRP A 563 -20.47 -1.99 8.18
CA TRP A 563 -19.10 -2.47 8.27
C TRP A 563 -18.25 -1.43 9.02
N VAL A 564 -18.05 -1.65 10.32
CA VAL A 564 -17.02 -0.96 11.10
C VAL A 564 -16.05 -2.00 11.66
N GLY A 565 -14.90 -2.14 11.01
CA GLY A 565 -13.79 -2.92 11.51
C GLY A 565 -13.06 -2.19 12.63
N ARG A 566 -13.40 -2.50 13.88
CA ARG A 566 -12.57 -2.19 15.06
C ARG A 566 -12.52 -3.40 15.98
N TRP A 567 -11.34 -4.01 16.07
CA TRP A 567 -11.05 -5.01 17.08
C TRP A 567 -10.83 -4.30 18.42
N LEU A 568 -11.85 -4.32 19.28
CA LEU A 568 -11.72 -3.93 20.69
C LEU A 568 -11.72 -5.21 21.53
N TRP A 569 -10.61 -5.46 22.22
CA TRP A 569 -10.53 -6.45 23.28
C TRP A 569 -11.32 -5.93 24.49
N VAL A 570 -12.44 -6.54 24.81
CA VAL A 570 -13.18 -6.30 26.05
C VAL A 570 -12.82 -7.40 27.05
N MET A 571 -11.91 -7.07 27.98
CA MET A 571 -11.67 -7.86 29.19
C MET A 571 -12.72 -7.49 30.24
N PRO A 572 -13.34 -8.46 30.95
CA PRO A 572 -14.26 -8.14 32.04
C PRO A 572 -13.49 -7.58 33.25
N ARG A 573 -13.88 -6.38 33.69
CA ARG A 573 -13.47 -5.79 34.97
C ARG A 573 -14.08 -6.58 36.12
N HIS A 574 -13.26 -7.33 36.86
CA HIS A 574 -13.62 -7.83 38.19
C HIS A 574 -13.35 -6.74 39.24
N ARG A 575 -14.39 -6.41 40.01
CA ARG A 575 -14.32 -5.61 41.25
C ARG A 575 -13.36 -6.29 42.24
N ARG A 576 -12.46 -5.52 42.87
CA ARG A 576 -11.71 -5.91 44.07
C ARG A 576 -12.10 -5.00 45.23
N GLY A 577 -12.54 -5.65 46.30
CA GLY A 577 -12.48 -5.22 47.71
C GLY A 577 -11.98 -6.44 48.52
N PRO A 578 -11.46 -6.24 49.74
CA PRO A 578 -10.12 -6.74 50.10
C PRO A 578 -10.10 -7.99 50.98
N GLY A 579 -8.93 -8.65 51.06
CA GLY A 579 -8.49 -9.33 52.29
C GLY A 579 -8.15 -10.82 52.20
N ARG A 580 -6.84 -11.08 52.30
CA ARG A 580 -6.16 -12.23 52.97
C ARG A 580 -6.29 -13.66 52.40
N ALA A 581 -5.10 -14.14 52.02
CA ALA A 581 -4.50 -15.46 52.25
C ALA A 581 -5.35 -16.73 52.05
N PHE A 582 -5.00 -17.54 51.05
CA PHE A 582 -4.79 -18.99 51.26
C PHE A 582 -3.94 -19.59 50.13
N ARG A 583 -2.76 -20.12 50.50
CA ARG A 583 -1.89 -20.93 49.66
C ARG A 583 -2.47 -22.34 49.53
N GLY A 584 -2.34 -22.94 48.34
CA GLY A 584 -2.31 -24.40 48.18
C GLY A 584 -3.63 -25.06 47.78
N ARG A 585 -3.85 -25.18 46.45
CA ARG A 585 -4.44 -26.36 45.74
C ARG A 585 -4.87 -25.97 44.32
N CYS A 586 -3.92 -25.95 43.37
CA CYS A 586 -4.25 -25.84 41.93
C CYS A 586 -3.36 -26.76 41.07
N ARG A 587 -3.35 -28.06 41.38
CA ARG A 587 -2.80 -29.11 40.49
C ARG A 587 -3.83 -30.19 40.08
N ARG A 588 -5.13 -30.00 40.37
CA ARG A 588 -6.18 -30.98 40.02
C ARG A 588 -7.33 -30.48 39.13
N VAL A 589 -7.35 -29.20 38.73
CA VAL A 589 -8.36 -28.66 37.79
C VAL A 589 -7.83 -28.53 36.35
N ALA A 590 -6.51 -28.46 36.16
CA ALA A 590 -5.89 -28.34 34.83
C ALA A 590 -5.88 -29.64 34.00
N ARG A 591 -6.21 -30.80 34.56
CA ARG A 591 -6.36 -32.06 33.81
C ARG A 591 -7.80 -32.36 33.36
N ARG A 592 -8.79 -31.57 33.79
CA ARG A 592 -10.20 -31.76 33.40
C ARG A 592 -10.66 -30.84 32.25
N TRP A 593 -9.84 -29.86 31.87
CA TRP A 593 -10.10 -28.94 30.75
C TRP A 593 -9.34 -29.29 29.46
N ALA A 594 -8.32 -30.16 29.53
CA ALA A 594 -7.65 -30.69 28.35
C ALA A 594 -8.44 -31.83 27.64
N GLY A 595 -9.51 -32.35 28.28
CA GLY A 595 -10.36 -33.42 27.72
C GLY A 595 -11.60 -32.94 26.96
N CYS A 596 -12.01 -31.67 27.08
CA CYS A 596 -13.26 -31.18 26.48
C CYS A 596 -13.08 -30.35 25.20
N TRP A 597 -11.84 -30.00 24.82
CA TRP A 597 -11.57 -29.33 23.54
C TRP A 597 -11.16 -30.29 22.40
N GLY A 598 -11.01 -31.58 22.69
CA GLY A 598 -10.79 -32.63 21.69
C GLY A 598 -12.06 -33.22 21.07
N LEU A 599 -13.26 -32.82 21.54
CA LEU A 599 -14.52 -33.52 21.22
C LEU A 599 -15.48 -32.78 20.28
N VAL A 600 -15.10 -31.62 19.71
CA VAL A 600 -15.97 -30.85 18.79
C VAL A 600 -15.38 -30.67 17.38
N ILE A 601 -14.13 -31.08 17.14
CA ILE A 601 -13.54 -31.13 15.78
C ILE A 601 -13.31 -32.58 15.30
N GLY A 602 -13.73 -33.58 16.08
CA GLY A 602 -13.61 -35.01 15.75
C GLY A 602 -14.84 -35.66 15.09
N ARG A 603 -15.91 -34.91 14.77
CA ARG A 603 -17.21 -35.49 14.39
C ARG A 603 -17.63 -35.35 12.92
N CYS A 604 -16.73 -34.94 12.02
CA CYS A 604 -16.95 -34.96 10.56
C CYS A 604 -15.98 -35.87 9.78
N TRP A 605 -15.24 -36.77 10.45
CA TRP A 605 -14.24 -37.62 9.78
C TRP A 605 -14.33 -39.12 10.08
N LEU A 606 -15.47 -39.60 10.57
CA LEU A 606 -15.73 -41.02 10.79
C LEU A 606 -17.12 -41.39 10.27
N ASN A 607 -17.23 -41.45 8.94
CA ASN A 607 -18.21 -42.31 8.30
C ASN A 607 -17.73 -42.62 6.88
N TRP A 608 -16.87 -43.63 6.74
CA TRP A 608 -16.73 -44.54 5.61
C TRP A 608 -15.70 -45.62 6.01
N GLY A 609 -16.12 -46.88 6.04
CA GLY A 609 -15.22 -48.03 6.10
C GLY A 609 -15.16 -48.84 7.41
N ARG A 610 -16.26 -49.49 7.80
CA ARG A 610 -16.19 -50.79 8.48
C ARG A 610 -16.89 -51.83 7.60
N TRP A 611 -16.14 -52.84 7.17
CA TRP A 611 -16.65 -54.15 6.77
C TRP A 611 -16.04 -55.19 7.73
N PRO A 612 -16.77 -56.27 8.07
CA PRO A 612 -16.33 -57.24 9.06
C PRO A 612 -15.42 -58.33 8.48
N SER A 613 -14.66 -58.91 9.38
CA SER A 613 -13.63 -59.95 9.26
C SER A 613 -14.15 -61.40 9.32
N CYS A 614 -13.27 -62.33 8.93
CA CYS A 614 -13.20 -63.79 9.22
C CYS A 614 -14.07 -64.74 8.36
N SER A 615 -13.66 -65.94 7.90
CA SER A 615 -12.41 -66.73 7.99
C SER A 615 -12.46 -67.95 7.03
N THR A 616 -11.28 -68.58 6.81
CA THR A 616 -10.98 -70.04 6.69
C THR A 616 -10.88 -70.82 5.35
N MET A 617 -9.90 -71.76 5.40
CA MET A 617 -9.50 -72.92 4.57
C MET A 617 -8.59 -72.63 3.36
N GLY A 618 -7.46 -73.30 3.12
CA GLY A 618 -6.85 -74.49 3.73
C GLY A 618 -6.20 -75.33 2.61
N THR A 619 -4.86 -75.35 2.57
CA THR A 619 -3.90 -76.44 2.26
C THR A 619 -2.51 -75.84 2.19
#